data_AF-A0A0G2J7R4-F1
#
_entry.id   AF-A0A0G2J7R4-F1
#
_cell.length_a   1.000
_cell.length_b   1.000
_cell.length_c   1.000
_cell.angle_alpha   90.00
_cell.angle_beta   90.00
_cell.angle_gamma   90.00
#
_symmetry.space_group_name_H-M   'P 1'
#
loop_
_entity.id
_entity.type
_entity.pdbx_description
1 polymer ?
#
loop_
_entity_poly.entity_id
_entity_poly.type
_entity_poly.pdbx_seq_one_letter_code
_entity_poly.pdbx_strand_id
1 'polypeptide(L)'
;MDGLDSVISVTDHVDHCIDMVRQALMCHADTTLITWNGTFVDAEPDFYAKHQCRNFDLIHKWSKKHEVNMEEEFVRDPEALKRIKFG
;
A
#
# COMPACT_ATOMS: atom_id res chain seq x y z
N MET A 1 13.04 45.87 -4.65
CA MET A 1 13.44 44.50 -5.07
C MET A 1 14.11 43.90 -3.86
N ASP A 2 13.31 43.44 -2.91
CA ASP A 2 13.78 43.06 -1.57
C ASP A 2 13.04 41.75 -1.27
N GLY A 3 13.40 40.70 -2.01
CA GLY A 3 12.65 39.45 -2.11
C GLY A 3 12.83 38.55 -0.90
N LEU A 4 12.07 38.80 0.17
CA LEU A 4 12.06 38.00 1.39
C LEU A 4 10.63 37.64 1.83
N ASP A 5 9.77 37.30 0.86
CA ASP A 5 8.32 37.19 1.11
C ASP A 5 7.68 35.89 0.57
N SER A 6 8.44 34.92 0.04
CA SER A 6 7.82 33.78 -0.69
C SER A 6 8.36 32.37 -0.44
N VAL A 7 9.02 32.08 0.68
CA VAL A 7 9.63 30.75 0.87
C VAL A 7 8.79 29.90 1.83
N ILE A 8 7.85 29.16 1.25
CA ILE A 8 7.15 28.02 1.85
C ILE A 8 8.16 27.19 2.66
N SER A 9 7.86 26.87 3.92
CA SER A 9 8.76 26.03 4.74
C SER A 9 9.04 24.72 4.01
N VAL A 10 10.24 24.15 4.18
CA VAL A 10 10.56 22.83 3.61
C VAL A 10 9.53 21.78 4.06
N THR A 11 9.03 21.90 5.30
CA THR A 11 7.95 21.06 5.82
C THR A 11 6.65 21.26 5.03
N ASP A 12 6.20 22.50 4.83
CA ASP A 12 4.98 22.80 4.07
C ASP A 12 5.09 22.32 2.60
N HIS A 13 6.29 22.42 2.02
CA HIS A 13 6.55 21.93 0.68
C HIS A 13 6.46 20.39 0.59
N VAL A 14 6.99 19.68 1.58
CA VAL A 14 6.91 18.22 1.61
C VAL A 14 5.48 17.76 1.92
N ASP A 15 4.80 18.41 2.86
CA ASP A 15 3.48 17.99 3.35
C ASP A 15 2.43 18.00 2.24
N HIS A 16 2.36 19.08 1.44
CA HIS A 16 1.40 19.11 0.33
C HIS A 16 1.77 18.10 -0.77
N CYS A 17 3.07 17.84 -1.02
CA CYS A 17 3.51 16.81 -1.97
C CYS A 17 3.02 15.42 -1.53
N ILE A 18 3.22 15.08 -0.26
CA ILE A 18 2.73 13.81 0.31
C ILE A 18 1.21 13.75 0.27
N ASP A 19 0.51 14.86 0.53
CA ASP A 19 -0.94 14.90 0.45
C ASP A 19 -1.45 14.67 -0.98
N MET A 20 -0.80 15.24 -1.99
CA MET A 20 -1.15 14.98 -3.40
C MET A 20 -0.96 13.49 -3.76
N VAL A 21 0.14 12.87 -3.33
CA VAL A 21 0.37 11.43 -3.53
C VAL A 21 -0.69 10.60 -2.82
N ARG A 22 -1.02 10.93 -1.57
CA ARG A 22 -2.07 10.27 -0.79
C ARG A 22 -3.42 10.36 -1.51
N GLN A 23 -3.81 11.54 -1.98
CA GLN A 23 -5.06 11.74 -2.71
C GLN A 23 -5.09 10.94 -4.02
N ALA A 24 -3.98 10.91 -4.76
CA ALA A 24 -3.88 10.12 -5.98
C ALA A 24 -4.02 8.61 -5.71
N LEU A 25 -3.35 8.10 -4.67
CA LEU A 25 -3.47 6.68 -4.27
C LEU A 25 -4.88 6.33 -3.79
N MET A 26 -5.55 7.22 -3.07
CA MET A 26 -6.94 7.01 -2.66
C MET A 26 -7.90 6.99 -3.85
N CYS A 27 -7.69 7.85 -4.84
CA CYS A 27 -8.51 7.92 -6.05
C CYS A 27 -8.38 6.66 -6.92
N HIS A 28 -7.16 6.12 -7.00
CA HIS A 28 -6.84 4.93 -7.79
C HIS A 28 -6.73 3.67 -6.92
N ALA A 29 -7.36 3.66 -5.75
CA ALA A 29 -7.30 2.53 -4.84
C ALA A 29 -7.91 1.29 -5.49
N ASP A 30 -7.12 0.23 -5.53
CA ASP A 30 -7.45 -0.98 -6.26
C ASP A 30 -7.25 -2.22 -5.38
N THR A 31 -8.22 -3.13 -5.46
CA THR A 31 -8.23 -4.41 -4.75
C THR A 31 -8.19 -5.58 -5.73
N THR A 32 -7.85 -5.33 -7.00
CA THR A 32 -7.75 -6.35 -8.03
C THR A 32 -6.61 -7.30 -7.69
N LEU A 33 -6.90 -8.61 -7.68
CA LEU A 33 -5.89 -9.63 -7.47
C LEU A 33 -5.09 -9.82 -8.75
N ILE A 34 -3.77 -9.68 -8.64
CA ILE A 34 -2.87 -10.13 -9.69
C ILE A 34 -2.78 -11.65 -9.59
N THR A 35 -3.34 -12.33 -10.59
CA THR A 35 -3.29 -13.79 -10.72
C THR A 35 -2.06 -14.21 -11.52
N TRP A 36 -1.86 -15.52 -11.66
CA TRP A 36 -0.77 -16.07 -12.47
C TRP A 36 -1.35 -16.77 -13.69
N ASN A 37 -0.79 -16.49 -14.86
CA ASN A 37 -1.09 -17.15 -16.12
C ASN A 37 -0.01 -18.20 -16.41
N GLY A 38 -0.40 -19.47 -16.53
CA GLY A 38 0.53 -20.55 -16.88
C GLY A 38 0.43 -21.77 -15.98
N THR A 39 1.35 -22.73 -16.18
CA THR A 39 1.53 -23.86 -15.26
C THR A 39 2.46 -23.47 -14.11
N PHE A 40 2.51 -24.25 -13.03
CA PHE A 40 3.31 -23.94 -11.83
C PHE A 40 4.78 -23.59 -12.11
N VAL A 41 5.35 -24.12 -13.21
CA VAL A 41 6.77 -23.92 -13.56
C VAL A 41 7.00 -22.65 -14.40
N ASP A 42 6.00 -22.23 -15.18
CA ASP A 42 6.12 -21.15 -16.18
C ASP A 42 5.06 -20.05 -15.97
N ALA A 43 4.67 -19.81 -14.72
CA ALA A 43 3.61 -18.86 -14.41
C ALA A 43 4.13 -17.41 -14.47
N GLU A 44 3.45 -16.55 -15.22
CA GLU A 44 3.71 -15.11 -15.26
C GLU A 44 2.57 -14.33 -14.59
N PRO A 45 2.85 -13.22 -13.89
CA PRO A 45 1.81 -12.39 -13.30
C PRO A 45 0.90 -11.78 -14.39
N ASP A 46 -0.41 -11.91 -14.19
CA ASP A 46 -1.42 -11.34 -15.08
C ASP A 46 -1.70 -9.87 -14.72
N PHE A 47 -0.97 -8.97 -15.35
CA PHE A 47 -1.19 -7.52 -15.24
C PHE A 47 -2.32 -7.01 -16.14
N TYR A 48 -3.00 -7.87 -16.91
CA TYR A 48 -4.17 -7.49 -17.71
C TYR A 48 -5.49 -7.64 -16.94
N ALA A 49 -5.42 -7.94 -15.63
CA ALA A 49 -6.58 -8.04 -14.77
C ALA A 49 -7.44 -6.77 -14.88
N LYS A 50 -8.77 -6.97 -14.96
CA LYS A 50 -9.70 -5.84 -15.13
C LYS A 50 -9.84 -5.05 -13.84
N HIS A 51 -9.16 -3.91 -13.82
CA HIS A 51 -9.30 -2.91 -12.77
C HIS A 51 -10.65 -2.19 -12.85
N GLN A 52 -11.12 -1.71 -11.71
CA GLN A 52 -12.41 -1.05 -11.60
C GLN A 52 -12.40 -0.09 -10.43
N CYS A 53 -12.94 1.11 -10.63
CA CYS A 53 -13.00 2.11 -9.57
C CYS A 53 -13.80 1.59 -8.37
N ARG A 54 -13.34 1.93 -7.17
CA ARG A 54 -13.92 1.52 -5.90
C ARG A 54 -13.98 2.68 -4.93
N ASN A 55 -14.90 2.58 -3.97
CA ASN A 55 -14.97 3.54 -2.88
C ASN A 55 -13.85 3.25 -1.87
N PHE A 56 -12.89 4.17 -1.74
CA PHE A 56 -11.75 4.05 -0.83
C PHE A 56 -12.16 3.81 0.63
N ASP A 57 -13.22 4.46 1.12
CA ASP A 57 -13.64 4.35 2.52
C ASP A 57 -14.08 2.93 2.86
N LEU A 58 -14.68 2.22 1.91
CA LEU A 58 -15.06 0.82 2.08
C LEU A 58 -13.83 -0.08 2.14
N ILE A 59 -12.83 0.17 1.28
CA ILE A 59 -11.55 -0.56 1.29
C ILE A 59 -10.85 -0.35 2.64
N HIS A 60 -10.70 0.91 3.07
CA HIS A 60 -10.04 1.26 4.32
C HIS A 60 -10.77 0.67 5.53
N LYS A 61 -12.11 0.77 5.58
CA LYS A 61 -12.93 0.18 6.65
C LYS A 61 -12.77 -1.34 6.71
N TRP A 62 -12.77 -2.01 5.55
CA TRP A 62 -12.56 -3.45 5.50
C TRP A 62 -11.14 -3.80 5.98
N SER A 63 -10.11 -3.09 5.51
CA SER A 63 -8.72 -3.31 5.91
C SER A 63 -8.54 -3.17 7.42
N LYS A 64 -9.07 -2.10 8.03
CA LYS A 64 -9.01 -1.89 9.49
C LYS A 64 -9.71 -2.97 10.30
N LYS A 65 -10.81 -3.53 9.79
CA LYS A 65 -11.50 -4.64 10.47
C LYS A 65 -10.72 -5.95 10.41
N HIS A 66 -9.87 -6.14 9.40
CA HIS A 66 -9.11 -7.36 9.16
C HIS A 66 -7.60 -7.15 9.34
N GLU A 67 -7.19 -6.08 10.01
CA GLU A 67 -5.77 -5.82 10.27
C GLU A 67 -5.23 -6.91 11.20
N VAL A 68 -4.05 -7.42 10.87
CA VAL A 68 -3.39 -8.44 11.67
C VAL A 68 -2.53 -7.75 12.71
N ASN A 69 -2.79 -8.05 13.99
CA ASN A 69 -1.92 -7.59 15.06
C ASN A 69 -0.64 -8.43 15.05
N MET A 70 0.44 -7.88 14.48
CA MET A 70 1.72 -8.58 14.40
C MET A 70 2.35 -8.85 15.77
N GLU A 71 2.05 -8.07 16.80
CA GLU A 71 2.52 -8.33 18.16
C GLU A 71 1.83 -9.59 18.72
N GLU A 72 0.52 -9.71 18.55
CA GLU A 72 -0.22 -10.92 18.94
C GLU A 72 0.17 -12.14 18.12
N GLU A 73 0.52 -11.97 16.85
CA GLU A 73 0.95 -13.07 15.98
C GLU A 73 2.36 -13.56 16.36
N PHE A 74 3.27 -12.66 16.71
CA PHE A 74 4.58 -13.00 17.28
C PHE A 74 4.45 -13.67 18.67
N VAL A 75 3.44 -13.28 19.46
CA VAL A 75 3.12 -13.96 20.73
C VAL A 75 2.53 -15.36 20.50
N ARG A 76 1.73 -15.56 19.43
CA ARG A 76 1.12 -16.86 19.09
C ARG A 76 2.14 -17.85 18.53
N ASP A 77 3.11 -17.40 17.75
CA ASP A 77 4.23 -18.23 17.30
C ASP A 77 5.56 -17.44 17.33
N PRO A 78 6.22 -17.38 18.50
CA PRO A 78 7.51 -16.68 18.68
C PRO A 78 8.63 -17.24 17.79
N GLU A 79 8.45 -18.45 17.26
CA GLU A 79 9.44 -19.17 16.47
C GLU A 79 9.14 -19.09 14.96
N ALA A 80 8.05 -18.45 14.53
CA ALA A 80 7.63 -18.35 13.12
C ALA A 80 8.74 -17.80 12.21
N LEU A 81 9.48 -16.79 12.68
CA LEU A 81 10.61 -16.20 11.93
C LEU A 81 11.80 -17.15 11.77
N LYS A 82 11.98 -18.13 12.68
CA LYS A 82 13.08 -19.11 12.58
C LYS A 82 12.79 -20.22 11.57
N ARG A 83 11.53 -20.37 11.16
CA ARG A 83 11.09 -21.36 10.16
C ARG A 83 11.20 -20.85 8.73
N ILE A 84 11.28 -19.52 8.56
CA ILE A 84 11.57 -18.92 7.25
C ILE A 84 13.06 -19.11 6.99
N LYS A 85 13.41 -20.21 6.32
CA LYS A 85 14.74 -20.37 5.74
C LYS A 85 14.85 -19.42 4.54
N PHE A 86 15.45 -18.26 4.75
CA PHE A 86 16.00 -17.49 3.64
C PHE A 86 17.16 -18.32 3.07
N GLY A 87 16.93 -18.86 1.87
CA GLY A 87 17.97 -19.49 1.06
C GLY A 87 18.90 -18.44 0.46
#